data_AF-A0A539DD97-F1
#
_entry.id   AF-A0A539DD97-F1
#
_cell.length_a   1.000
_cell.length_b   1.000
_cell.length_c   1.000
_cell.angle_alpha   90.00
_cell.angle_beta   90.00
_cell.angle_gamma   90.00
#
_symmetry.space_group_name_H-M   'P 1'
#
loop_
_entity.id
_entity.type
_entity.pdbx_description
1 polymer ?
#
loop_
_entity_poly.entity_id
_entity_poly.type
_entity_poly.pdbx_seq_one_letter_code
_entity_poly.pdbx_strand_id
1 'polypeptide(L)'
;MKFGSSVLSGPADAPAVASGIYAEVRRGRRVVAVVSAFAGETDRLLAEAQALGLTHDNPLLPAYVVQGEERSAALVAIACDRVGLSAKTLSVRELGIVADGPVEHARPVALNRSALDFALDENEVVVVPGFGALSPEGRVVLMGRGGSDLTALFLAAELGLDHVQLVKDVDGLYDRDPNSNPAARRYDRASWAEAKALGGGLVQPDALDLAEARRLSVEVRNHADGHRTVIGPLGDMPRPVQPSRPLRVVVAGCGVVGGGALARLLGDRRFELVGVLVRDPAKTRDVPGVSAAALAPLLVADPAALLDRGPDILLEALSEAEAGHALIRAALERGIDVASANKQAVSRDTAGLLALADLHEAKLLWSASIGGGVPMVETLHAVRAAGPVLAFEAVLNGTVNFMLDRLGAGVSFDVALAEARAAGFAEEDPSSDLEGLDAAAKVRLLAFEAFGVMPEEIDIPRDVLSAEDLPSPGTRQLCRCRLEGGKVVGEVRLVAGPMDSLFATLKGEGNALKVIAADGSVVRSRGRGAGRWATAESLLADLSDLAAHRFARQTD
;
A
#
# COMPACT_ATOMS: atom_id res chain seq x y z
N MET A 1 4.69 7.13 10.17
CA MET A 1 3.89 8.10 9.40
C MET A 1 2.80 8.66 10.29
N LYS A 2 2.40 9.92 10.10
CA LYS A 2 1.29 10.54 10.81
C LYS A 2 0.26 11.05 9.81
N PHE A 3 -1.02 10.75 10.04
CA PHE A 3 -2.13 11.23 9.24
C PHE A 3 -3.00 12.18 10.07
N GLY A 4 -3.06 13.45 9.66
CA GLY A 4 -3.86 14.47 10.33
C GLY A 4 -5.35 14.42 9.97
N SER A 5 -6.17 15.12 10.75
CA SER A 5 -7.60 15.28 10.47
C SER A 5 -7.89 15.96 9.13
N SER A 6 -6.94 16.73 8.56
CA SER A 6 -7.08 17.32 7.23
C SER A 6 -6.98 16.33 6.07
N VAL A 7 -6.39 15.14 6.30
CA VAL A 7 -6.39 14.01 5.35
C VAL A 7 -7.29 12.85 5.79
N LEU A 8 -7.87 12.96 6.99
CA LEU A 8 -8.86 12.04 7.55
C LEU A 8 -10.10 12.86 7.95
N SER A 9 -10.85 13.33 6.96
CA SER A 9 -12.10 14.06 7.20
C SER A 9 -13.23 13.12 7.62
N GLY A 10 -13.20 11.88 7.15
CA GLY A 10 -14.14 10.83 7.54
C GLY A 10 -13.71 9.44 7.08
N PRO A 11 -14.56 8.41 7.30
CA PRO A 11 -14.25 7.02 6.95
C PRO A 11 -13.92 6.79 5.46
N ALA A 12 -14.44 7.65 4.57
CA ALA A 12 -14.20 7.56 3.13
C ALA A 12 -12.73 7.85 2.73
N ASP A 13 -11.95 8.48 3.61
CA ASP A 13 -10.53 8.81 3.35
C ASP A 13 -9.56 7.70 3.76
N ALA A 14 -10.02 6.74 4.58
CA ALA A 14 -9.20 5.62 5.06
C ALA A 14 -8.54 4.82 3.91
N PRO A 15 -9.18 4.57 2.76
CA PRO A 15 -8.52 3.94 1.60
C PRO A 15 -7.34 4.76 1.06
N ALA A 16 -7.40 6.10 1.06
CA ALA A 16 -6.29 6.92 0.60
C ALA A 16 -5.10 6.87 1.56
N VAL A 17 -5.37 6.87 2.86
CA VAL A 17 -4.36 6.63 3.89
C VAL A 17 -3.74 5.24 3.75
N ALA A 18 -4.55 4.21 3.50
CA ALA A 18 -4.06 2.86 3.25
C ALA A 18 -3.15 2.80 2.01
N SER A 19 -3.48 3.51 0.92
CA SER A 19 -2.60 3.61 -0.26
C SER A 19 -1.25 4.26 0.08
N GLY A 20 -1.25 5.31 0.91
CA GLY A 20 -0.01 5.94 1.39
C GLY A 20 0.86 5.00 2.22
N ILE A 21 0.24 4.22 3.11
CA ILE A 21 0.92 3.19 3.92
C ILE A 21 1.45 2.06 3.02
N TYR A 22 0.64 1.60 2.05
CA TYR A 22 0.98 0.58 1.09
C TYR A 22 2.25 0.93 0.31
N ALA A 23 2.37 2.18 -0.13
CA ALA A 23 3.55 2.67 -0.84
C ALA A 23 4.85 2.57 -0.01
N GLU A 24 4.77 2.73 1.31
CA GLU A 24 5.94 2.57 2.19
C GLU A 24 6.24 1.09 2.48
N VAL A 25 5.22 0.26 2.69
CA VAL A 25 5.41 -1.19 2.85
C VAL A 25 6.04 -1.81 1.60
N ARG A 26 5.58 -1.36 0.42
CA ARG A 26 6.12 -1.75 -0.88
C ARG A 26 7.60 -1.38 -1.07
N ARG A 27 8.10 -0.37 -0.34
CA ARG A 27 9.54 -0.03 -0.27
C ARG A 27 10.32 -0.86 0.75
N GLY A 28 9.73 -1.93 1.27
CA GLY A 28 10.34 -2.83 2.27
C GLY A 28 10.35 -2.25 3.69
N ARG A 29 9.52 -1.24 3.99
CA ARG A 29 9.46 -0.61 5.31
C ARG A 29 8.35 -1.20 6.15
N ARG A 30 8.57 -1.32 7.46
CA ARG A 30 7.48 -1.50 8.43
C ARG A 30 6.95 -0.13 8.82
N VAL A 31 5.64 0.00 9.01
CA VAL A 31 5.00 1.31 9.23
C VAL A 31 4.29 1.35 10.57
N VAL A 32 4.67 2.31 11.42
CA VAL A 32 3.79 2.79 12.49
C VAL A 32 3.00 3.99 11.95
N ALA A 33 1.69 3.83 11.84
CA ALA A 33 0.77 4.86 11.35
C ALA A 33 0.03 5.50 12.52
N VAL A 34 0.45 6.71 12.91
CA VAL A 34 -0.23 7.51 13.92
C VAL A 34 -1.38 8.26 13.25
N VAL A 35 -2.60 8.10 13.72
CA VAL A 35 -3.77 8.75 13.13
C VAL A 35 -4.43 9.72 14.11
N SER A 36 -4.83 10.88 13.61
CA SER A 36 -5.73 11.78 14.33
C SER A 36 -7.17 11.27 14.28
N ALA A 37 -8.04 11.83 15.13
CA ALA A 37 -9.48 11.68 14.97
C ALA A 37 -9.93 12.27 13.62
N PHE A 38 -11.08 11.81 13.14
CA PHE A 38 -11.73 12.45 11.98
C PHE A 38 -11.97 13.95 12.23
N ALA A 39 -11.98 14.74 11.15
CA ALA A 39 -12.21 16.19 11.24
C ALA A 39 -13.45 16.53 12.09
N GLY A 40 -13.25 17.38 13.09
CA GLY A 40 -14.30 17.83 14.02
C GLY A 40 -14.71 16.83 15.11
N GLU A 41 -14.26 15.57 15.07
CA GLU A 41 -14.71 14.54 16.01
C GLU A 41 -14.23 14.79 17.43
N THR A 42 -12.97 15.21 17.62
CA THR A 42 -12.44 15.55 18.95
C THR A 42 -13.23 16.70 19.58
N ASP A 43 -13.52 17.77 18.83
CA ASP A 43 -14.29 18.91 19.32
C ASP A 43 -15.75 18.50 19.62
N ARG A 44 -16.34 17.59 18.83
CA ARG A 44 -17.66 17.01 19.10
C ARG A 44 -17.70 16.27 20.43
N LEU A 45 -16.73 15.38 20.69
CA LEU A 45 -16.64 14.61 21.93
C LEU A 45 -16.42 15.53 23.15
N LEU A 46 -15.55 16.53 23.02
CA LEU A 46 -15.35 17.53 24.08
C LEU A 46 -16.65 18.30 24.38
N ALA A 47 -17.36 18.75 23.35
CA ALA A 47 -18.61 19.48 23.51
C ALA A 47 -19.73 18.61 24.13
N GLU A 48 -19.84 17.34 23.73
CA GLU A 48 -20.80 16.38 24.30
C GLU A 48 -20.55 16.18 25.80
N ALA A 49 -19.29 16.03 26.20
CA ALA A 49 -18.92 15.88 27.60
C ALA A 49 -19.16 17.17 28.41
N GLN A 50 -18.83 18.34 27.86
CA GLN A 50 -19.09 19.64 28.48
C GLN A 50 -20.58 19.90 28.71
N ALA A 51 -21.45 19.46 27.79
CA ALA A 51 -22.90 19.59 27.92
C ALA A 51 -23.47 18.84 29.14
N LEU A 52 -22.77 17.83 29.66
CA LEU A 52 -23.15 17.11 30.90
C LEU A 52 -22.72 17.84 32.18
N GLY A 53 -22.17 19.05 32.09
CA GLY A 53 -21.78 19.86 33.25
C GLY A 53 -20.34 19.63 33.71
N LEU A 54 -19.44 19.18 32.82
CA LEU A 54 -18.00 19.14 33.07
C LEU A 54 -17.42 20.56 33.03
N THR A 55 -17.61 21.31 34.12
CA THR A 55 -17.09 22.68 34.30
C THR A 55 -15.70 22.72 34.95
N HIS A 56 -15.11 21.56 35.21
CA HIS A 56 -13.79 21.37 35.84
C HIS A 56 -13.05 20.21 35.18
N ASP A 57 -11.72 20.16 35.34
CA ASP A 57 -10.87 19.05 34.90
C ASP A 57 -11.45 17.73 35.42
N ASN A 58 -11.91 16.88 34.50
CA ASN A 58 -12.51 15.60 34.84
C ASN A 58 -11.61 14.45 34.40
N PRO A 59 -11.12 13.59 35.33
CA PRO A 59 -10.23 12.49 34.99
C PRO A 59 -10.86 11.40 34.10
N LEU A 60 -12.19 11.44 33.88
CA LEU A 60 -12.91 10.56 32.97
C LEU A 60 -12.97 11.09 31.54
N LEU A 61 -12.80 12.41 31.34
CA LEU A 61 -12.89 13.05 30.03
C LEU A 61 -11.87 12.47 29.03
N PRO A 62 -10.57 12.30 29.38
CA PRO A 62 -9.60 11.77 28.43
C PRO A 62 -9.99 10.41 27.85
N ALA A 63 -10.49 9.50 28.69
CA ALA A 63 -10.89 8.15 28.28
C ALA A 63 -12.07 8.14 27.28
N TYR A 64 -12.91 9.18 27.32
CA TYR A 64 -14.00 9.35 26.36
C TYR A 64 -13.50 9.97 25.04
N VAL A 65 -12.69 11.04 25.12
CA VAL A 65 -12.24 11.76 23.92
C VAL A 65 -11.32 10.92 23.03
N VAL A 66 -10.47 10.06 23.61
CA VAL A 66 -9.57 9.19 22.83
C VAL A 66 -10.31 8.19 21.92
N GLN A 67 -11.58 7.90 22.19
CA GLN A 67 -12.38 6.98 21.36
C GLN A 67 -12.49 7.46 19.91
N GLY A 68 -12.42 8.78 19.66
CA GLY A 68 -12.42 9.33 18.31
C GLY A 68 -11.21 8.88 17.48
N GLU A 69 -10.03 8.80 18.09
CA GLU A 69 -8.80 8.36 17.42
C GLU A 69 -8.70 6.85 17.34
N GLU A 70 -9.13 6.13 18.38
CA GLU A 70 -9.18 4.66 18.36
C GLU A 70 -10.12 4.16 17.26
N ARG A 71 -11.27 4.83 17.08
CA ARG A 71 -12.18 4.58 15.95
C ARG A 71 -11.50 4.83 14.60
N SER A 72 -10.75 5.93 14.49
CA SER A 72 -10.04 6.27 13.25
C SER A 72 -8.95 5.23 12.94
N ALA A 73 -8.18 4.81 13.96
CA ALA A 73 -7.15 3.79 13.84
C ALA A 73 -7.72 2.44 13.40
N ALA A 74 -8.85 2.03 13.97
CA ALA A 74 -9.55 0.80 13.56
C ALA A 74 -9.98 0.85 12.08
N LEU A 75 -10.57 1.96 11.63
CA LEU A 75 -11.03 2.09 10.25
C LEU A 75 -9.87 2.15 9.25
N VAL A 76 -8.76 2.80 9.61
CA VAL A 76 -7.55 2.79 8.78
C VAL A 76 -6.93 1.39 8.71
N ALA A 77 -6.86 0.65 9.82
CA ALA A 77 -6.36 -0.72 9.81
C ALA A 77 -7.25 -1.66 8.98
N ILE A 78 -8.58 -1.51 9.04
CA ILE A 78 -9.52 -2.23 8.16
C ILE A 78 -9.27 -1.87 6.69
N ALA A 79 -9.01 -0.60 6.38
CA ALA A 79 -8.67 -0.20 5.02
C ALA A 79 -7.33 -0.80 4.55
N CYS A 80 -6.34 -0.91 5.43
CA CYS A 80 -5.07 -1.59 5.15
C CYS A 80 -5.28 -3.09 4.88
N ASP A 81 -6.05 -3.79 5.73
CA ASP A 81 -6.39 -5.21 5.52
C ASP A 81 -7.15 -5.43 4.20
N ARG A 82 -8.08 -4.54 3.86
CA ARG A 82 -8.84 -4.58 2.60
C ARG A 82 -7.94 -4.55 1.36
N VAL A 83 -6.85 -3.78 1.40
CA VAL A 83 -5.85 -3.73 0.30
C VAL A 83 -4.75 -4.78 0.44
N GLY A 84 -4.86 -5.67 1.43
CA GLY A 84 -4.01 -6.84 1.57
C GLY A 84 -2.79 -6.67 2.47
N LEU A 85 -2.66 -5.57 3.20
CA LEU A 85 -1.58 -5.36 4.17
C LEU A 85 -1.85 -6.11 5.48
N SER A 86 -0.80 -6.69 6.07
CA SER A 86 -0.86 -7.20 7.44
C SER A 86 -0.84 -6.03 8.43
N ALA A 87 -2.03 -5.60 8.87
CA ALA A 87 -2.20 -4.46 9.76
C ALA A 87 -2.79 -4.86 11.12
N LYS A 88 -2.28 -4.23 12.19
CA LYS A 88 -2.80 -4.36 13.55
C LYS A 88 -3.03 -2.98 14.17
N THR A 89 -4.04 -2.86 15.04
CA THR A 89 -4.23 -1.67 15.88
C THR A 89 -3.73 -1.90 17.29
N LEU A 90 -3.32 -0.82 17.94
CA LEU A 90 -3.15 -0.75 19.39
C LEU A 90 -3.99 0.42 19.92
N SER A 91 -4.77 0.18 20.96
CA SER A 91 -5.44 1.22 21.73
C SER A 91 -4.42 2.11 22.46
N VAL A 92 -4.86 3.23 23.03
CA VAL A 92 -4.00 4.10 23.86
C VAL A 92 -3.35 3.30 24.99
N ARG A 93 -4.10 2.38 25.60
CA ARG A 93 -3.62 1.55 26.71
C ARG A 93 -2.60 0.51 26.27
N GLU A 94 -2.82 -0.12 25.12
CA GLU A 94 -1.90 -1.12 24.58
C GLU A 94 -0.62 -0.48 24.03
N LEU A 95 -0.70 0.71 23.42
CA LEU A 95 0.46 1.43 22.91
C LEU A 95 1.46 1.76 24.02
N GLY A 96 0.97 2.09 25.23
CA GLY A 96 1.79 2.17 26.42
C GLY A 96 2.71 3.40 26.50
N ILE A 97 2.35 4.51 25.84
CA ILE A 97 3.01 5.80 26.09
C ILE A 97 2.62 6.27 27.50
N VAL A 98 3.61 6.63 28.31
CA VAL A 98 3.43 7.26 29.62
C VAL A 98 3.73 8.75 29.49
N ALA A 99 2.86 9.60 30.02
CA ALA A 99 2.95 11.04 29.98
C ALA A 99 2.72 11.65 31.37
N ASP A 100 3.40 12.77 31.65
CA ASP A 100 3.31 13.53 32.90
C ASP A 100 2.73 14.93 32.65
N GLY A 101 2.16 15.53 33.70
CA GLY A 101 1.54 16.86 33.67
C GLY A 101 0.00 16.85 33.70
N PRO A 102 -0.64 17.97 33.32
CA PRO A 102 -2.09 18.12 33.38
C PRO A 102 -2.83 17.09 32.52
N VAL A 103 -4.00 16.63 32.99
CA VAL A 103 -4.77 15.53 32.37
C VAL A 103 -5.17 15.77 30.91
N GLU A 104 -5.25 17.03 30.47
CA GLU A 104 -5.59 17.40 29.08
C GLU A 104 -4.39 17.87 28.24
N HIS A 105 -3.22 18.09 28.85
CA HIS A 105 -2.03 18.69 28.23
C HIS A 105 -0.73 18.01 28.68
N ALA A 106 -0.77 16.69 28.86
CA ALA A 106 0.36 15.90 29.32
C ALA A 106 1.48 15.85 28.27
N ARG A 107 2.71 15.58 28.73
CA ARG A 107 3.91 15.43 27.89
C ARG A 107 4.45 14.01 27.99
N PRO A 108 4.72 13.32 26.86
CA PRO A 108 5.21 11.95 26.90
C PRO A 108 6.62 11.89 27.48
N VAL A 109 6.85 10.92 28.37
CA VAL A 109 8.12 10.76 29.11
C VAL A 109 8.70 9.35 29.00
N ALA A 110 7.87 8.33 28.70
CA ALA A 110 8.34 6.95 28.51
C ALA A 110 7.42 6.16 27.56
N LEU A 111 7.93 5.05 27.02
CA LEU A 111 7.18 4.11 26.20
C LEU A 111 7.39 2.68 26.72
N ASN A 112 6.30 1.99 27.08
CA ASN A 112 6.34 0.54 27.28
C ASN A 112 6.26 -0.16 25.91
N ARG A 113 7.40 -0.61 25.41
CA ARG A 113 7.53 -1.12 24.04
C ARG A 113 6.96 -2.51 23.79
N SER A 114 6.68 -3.30 24.83
CA SER A 114 6.39 -4.74 24.70
C SER A 114 5.28 -5.06 23.68
N ALA A 115 4.16 -4.34 23.72
CA ALA A 115 3.04 -4.57 22.82
C ALA A 115 3.31 -4.07 21.40
N LEU A 116 3.99 -2.93 21.26
CA LEU A 116 4.36 -2.34 19.97
C LEU A 116 5.38 -3.21 19.24
N ASP A 117 6.42 -3.67 19.94
CA ASP A 117 7.46 -4.53 19.36
C ASP A 117 6.85 -5.87 18.92
N PHE A 118 6.02 -6.50 19.75
CA PHE A 118 5.30 -7.72 19.37
C PHE A 118 4.37 -7.50 18.17
N ALA A 119 3.62 -6.39 18.15
CA ALA A 119 2.73 -6.06 17.04
C ALA A 119 3.51 -5.82 15.75
N LEU A 120 4.63 -5.11 15.85
CA LEU A 120 5.54 -4.92 14.73
C LEU A 120 6.06 -6.25 14.27
N ASP A 121 6.65 -7.11 15.10
CA ASP A 121 7.17 -8.43 14.70
C ASP A 121 6.19 -9.27 13.90
N GLU A 122 4.92 -9.24 14.28
CA GLU A 122 3.86 -9.99 13.63
C GLU A 122 3.18 -9.26 12.46
N ASN A 123 3.47 -7.99 12.17
CA ASN A 123 2.76 -7.22 11.15
C ASN A 123 3.67 -6.29 10.33
N GLU A 124 3.19 -5.85 9.18
CA GLU A 124 3.88 -4.84 8.38
C GLU A 124 3.47 -3.43 8.81
N VAL A 125 2.24 -3.31 9.32
CA VAL A 125 1.63 -2.04 9.73
C VAL A 125 1.07 -2.13 11.14
N VAL A 126 1.39 -1.14 11.97
CA VAL A 126 0.73 -0.92 13.26
C VAL A 126 0.10 0.47 13.25
N VAL A 127 -1.24 0.52 13.32
CA VAL A 127 -2.01 1.76 13.32
C VAL A 127 -2.36 2.14 14.76
N VAL A 128 -2.04 3.35 15.18
CA VAL A 128 -2.15 3.77 16.59
C VAL A 128 -2.80 5.16 16.71
N PRO A 129 -3.56 5.43 17.79
CA PRO A 129 -4.04 6.76 18.11
C PRO A 129 -2.87 7.68 18.50
N GLY A 130 -3.02 8.98 18.26
CA GLY A 130 -2.01 10.01 18.48
C GLY A 130 -2.24 10.98 19.65
N PHE A 131 -3.41 11.02 20.27
CA PHE A 131 -3.81 12.10 21.19
C PHE A 131 -3.79 11.68 22.66
N GLY A 132 -3.93 10.38 22.94
CA GLY A 132 -3.97 9.83 24.30
C GLY A 132 -2.66 9.19 24.74
N ALA A 133 -2.42 9.23 26.05
CA ALA A 133 -1.33 8.53 26.74
C ALA A 133 -1.81 8.02 28.11
N LEU A 134 -0.93 7.39 28.89
CA LEU A 134 -1.16 6.96 30.25
C LEU A 134 -0.45 7.87 31.26
N SER A 135 -1.12 8.24 32.35
CA SER A 135 -0.45 8.82 33.51
C SER A 135 0.44 7.77 34.20
N PRO A 136 1.34 8.16 35.12
CA PRO A 136 2.11 7.22 35.94
C PRO A 136 1.23 6.22 36.72
N GLU A 137 0.00 6.59 37.04
CA GLU A 137 -1.00 5.76 37.71
C GLU A 137 -1.84 4.90 36.75
N GLY A 138 -1.54 4.90 35.45
CA GLY A 138 -2.22 4.08 34.43
C GLY A 138 -3.58 4.61 33.99
N ARG A 139 -3.89 5.89 34.25
CA ARG A 139 -5.11 6.56 33.76
C ARG A 139 -4.89 7.15 32.39
N VAL A 140 -5.91 7.19 31.54
CA VAL A 140 -5.80 7.87 30.24
C VAL A 140 -5.70 9.38 30.47
N VAL A 141 -4.78 10.03 29.77
CA VAL A 141 -4.57 11.48 29.72
C VAL A 141 -4.45 11.92 28.25
N LEU A 142 -4.65 13.21 27.97
CA LEU A 142 -4.53 13.78 26.63
C LEU A 142 -3.23 14.59 26.52
N MET A 143 -2.63 14.63 25.33
CA MET A 143 -1.38 15.35 25.06
C MET A 143 -1.58 16.77 24.50
N GLY A 144 -2.79 17.32 24.63
CA GLY A 144 -3.15 18.65 24.11
C GLY A 144 -3.35 18.69 22.59
N ARG A 145 -3.84 19.83 22.08
CA ARG A 145 -4.11 20.02 20.64
C ARG A 145 -2.84 19.77 19.83
N GLY A 146 -2.98 19.03 18.74
CA GLY A 146 -1.85 18.62 17.91
C GLY A 146 -1.12 17.36 18.41
N GLY A 147 -1.51 16.78 19.55
CA GLY A 147 -0.83 15.67 20.21
C GLY A 147 -0.44 14.50 19.30
N SER A 148 -1.18 14.25 18.22
CA SER A 148 -0.80 13.25 17.21
C SER A 148 0.55 13.51 16.50
N ASP A 149 0.93 14.76 16.25
CA ASP A 149 2.25 15.12 15.71
C ASP A 149 3.33 14.80 16.77
N LEU A 150 3.07 15.16 18.03
CA LEU A 150 3.95 14.89 19.17
C LEU A 150 4.14 13.38 19.38
N THR A 151 3.07 12.59 19.31
CA THR A 151 3.11 11.12 19.42
C THR A 151 3.95 10.49 18.33
N ALA A 152 3.78 10.92 17.08
CA ALA A 152 4.56 10.37 15.97
C ALA A 152 6.06 10.60 16.15
N LEU A 153 6.45 11.80 16.61
CA LEU A 153 7.85 12.12 16.91
C LEU A 153 8.38 11.41 18.14
N PHE A 154 7.57 11.31 19.20
CA PHE A 154 7.96 10.60 20.41
C PHE A 154 8.21 9.12 20.12
N LEU A 155 7.27 8.46 19.42
CA LEU A 155 7.46 7.07 18.99
C LEU A 155 8.70 6.91 18.11
N ALA A 156 8.95 7.83 17.17
CA ALA A 156 10.15 7.76 16.34
C ALA A 156 11.44 7.87 17.17
N ALA A 157 11.49 8.77 18.16
CA ALA A 157 12.63 8.88 19.07
C ALA A 157 12.87 7.58 19.85
N GLU A 158 11.80 7.01 20.44
CA GLU A 158 11.90 5.79 21.28
C GLU A 158 12.16 4.51 20.47
N LEU A 159 11.81 4.52 19.18
CA LEU A 159 12.13 3.46 18.23
C LEU A 159 13.53 3.63 17.60
N GLY A 160 14.23 4.75 17.87
CA GLY A 160 15.56 5.03 17.31
C GLY A 160 15.53 5.38 15.82
N LEU A 161 14.39 5.89 15.31
CA LEU A 161 14.25 6.39 13.95
C LEU A 161 14.82 7.80 13.85
N ASP A 162 15.27 8.20 12.66
CA ASP A 162 15.83 9.52 12.36
C ASP A 162 14.83 10.45 11.65
N HIS A 163 13.68 9.91 11.24
CA HIS A 163 12.78 10.56 10.29
C HIS A 163 11.30 10.24 10.54
N VAL A 164 10.44 11.27 10.45
CA VAL A 164 8.98 11.14 10.54
C VAL A 164 8.28 11.85 9.38
N GLN A 165 7.35 11.15 8.75
CA GLN A 165 6.46 11.72 7.73
C GLN A 165 5.16 12.19 8.36
N LEU A 166 4.88 13.49 8.26
CA LEU A 166 3.60 14.11 8.58
C LEU A 166 2.83 14.34 7.29
N VAL A 167 1.81 13.50 7.08
CA VAL A 167 0.97 13.56 5.90
C VAL A 167 -0.20 14.50 6.16
N LYS A 168 -0.26 15.56 5.36
CA LYS A 168 -1.21 16.67 5.49
C LYS A 168 -1.83 16.98 4.11
N ASP A 169 -2.81 17.87 4.11
CA ASP A 169 -3.50 18.37 2.92
C ASP A 169 -2.68 19.40 2.13
N VAL A 170 -1.63 19.94 2.74
CA VAL A 170 -0.61 20.76 2.06
C VAL A 170 0.64 19.93 1.74
N ASP A 171 1.31 20.28 0.66
CA ASP A 171 2.48 19.58 0.12
C ASP A 171 3.82 20.04 0.71
N GLY A 172 3.80 20.93 1.70
CA GLY A 172 4.99 21.37 2.41
C GLY A 172 4.78 22.65 3.22
N LEU A 173 5.89 23.17 3.74
CA LEU A 173 5.98 24.45 4.42
C LEU A 173 6.20 25.56 3.39
N TYR A 174 5.47 26.66 3.52
CA TYR A 174 5.58 27.82 2.66
C TYR A 174 5.99 29.06 3.44
N ASP A 175 6.61 30.02 2.75
CA ASP A 175 6.99 31.32 3.33
C ASP A 175 5.77 32.20 3.71
N ARG A 176 4.60 31.88 3.16
CA ARG A 176 3.29 32.47 3.42
C ARG A 176 2.20 31.46 3.04
N ASP A 177 0.96 31.68 3.47
CA ASP A 177 -0.13 30.76 3.15
C ASP A 177 -0.40 30.69 1.61
N PRO A 178 -0.25 29.50 0.98
CA PRO A 178 -0.43 29.34 -0.46
C PRO A 178 -1.90 29.47 -0.89
N ASN A 179 -2.87 29.29 0.02
CA ASN A 179 -4.30 29.44 -0.31
C ASN A 179 -4.70 30.91 -0.49
N SER A 180 -4.05 31.80 0.24
CA SER A 180 -4.29 33.25 0.18
C SER A 180 -3.31 33.98 -0.75
N ASN A 181 -2.18 33.37 -1.12
CA ASN A 181 -1.18 34.00 -1.97
C ASN A 181 -0.59 33.05 -3.03
N PRO A 182 -0.94 33.22 -4.32
CA PRO A 182 -0.40 32.41 -5.42
C PRO A 182 1.12 32.53 -5.62
N ALA A 183 1.76 33.59 -5.09
CA ALA A 183 3.21 33.79 -5.15
C ALA A 183 3.94 33.17 -3.94
N ALA A 184 3.25 32.37 -3.11
CA ALA A 184 3.86 31.63 -2.02
C ALA A 184 4.96 30.71 -2.53
N ARG A 185 6.05 30.64 -1.78
CA ARG A 185 7.23 29.85 -2.11
C ARG A 185 7.36 28.72 -1.10
N ARG A 186 7.54 27.49 -1.57
CA ARG A 186 7.69 26.30 -0.73
C ARG A 186 9.14 26.06 -0.36
N TYR A 187 9.39 25.62 0.85
CA TYR A 187 10.69 25.10 1.26
C TYR A 187 10.83 23.65 0.80
N ASP A 188 11.91 23.30 0.11
CA ASP A 188 12.28 21.88 -0.03
C ASP A 188 12.94 21.38 1.26
N ARG A 189 13.73 22.25 1.91
CA ARG A 189 14.30 22.08 3.24
C ARG A 189 14.09 23.31 4.10
N ALA A 190 13.72 23.13 5.35
CA ALA A 190 13.60 24.20 6.34
C ALA A 190 14.33 23.81 7.64
N SER A 191 14.91 24.78 8.31
CA SER A 191 15.42 24.57 9.67
C SER A 191 14.28 24.49 10.68
N TRP A 192 14.51 23.87 11.84
CA TRP A 192 13.55 23.89 12.95
C TRP A 192 13.19 25.32 13.37
N ALA A 193 14.16 26.25 13.35
CA ALA A 193 13.94 27.65 13.68
C ALA A 193 12.97 28.34 12.69
N GLU A 194 13.15 28.10 11.38
CA GLU A 194 12.25 28.62 10.35
C GLU A 194 10.84 28.04 10.48
N ALA A 195 10.72 26.73 10.71
CA ALA A 195 9.43 26.07 10.92
C ALA A 195 8.69 26.62 12.15
N LYS A 196 9.40 26.90 13.25
CA LYS A 196 8.84 27.55 14.45
C LYS A 196 8.43 29.00 14.18
N ALA A 197 9.25 29.75 13.44
CA ALA A 197 8.99 31.15 13.13
C ALA A 197 7.75 31.35 12.23
N LEU A 198 7.45 30.40 11.35
CA LEU A 198 6.27 30.41 10.47
C LEU A 198 4.96 30.06 11.21
N GLY A 199 5.00 29.97 12.54
CA GLY A 199 3.82 30.02 13.39
C GLY A 199 3.18 28.67 13.70
N GLY A 200 3.85 27.55 13.42
CA GLY A 200 3.43 26.22 13.89
C GLY A 200 2.04 25.74 13.44
N GLY A 201 1.34 26.49 12.57
CA GLY A 201 0.02 26.11 12.06
C GLY A 201 0.05 24.80 11.27
N LEU A 202 1.22 24.47 10.72
CA LEU A 202 1.44 23.23 10.00
C LEU A 202 1.93 22.09 10.89
N VAL A 203 2.84 22.33 11.84
CA VAL A 203 3.37 21.31 12.78
C VAL A 203 3.36 21.90 14.19
N GLN A 204 2.83 21.15 15.15
CA GLN A 204 2.71 21.61 16.54
C GLN A 204 4.08 22.07 17.11
N PRO A 205 4.15 23.20 17.84
CA PRO A 205 5.39 23.70 18.44
C PRO A 205 6.11 22.68 19.32
N ASP A 206 5.41 22.01 20.24
CA ASP A 206 6.02 20.99 21.11
C ASP A 206 6.61 19.82 20.33
N ALA A 207 6.00 19.48 19.19
CA ALA A 207 6.51 18.47 18.29
C ALA A 207 7.83 18.96 17.65
N LEU A 208 7.89 20.21 17.17
CA LEU A 208 9.14 20.78 16.64
C LEU A 208 10.25 20.91 17.71
N ASP A 209 9.89 21.24 18.95
CA ASP A 209 10.83 21.27 20.07
C ASP A 209 11.39 19.88 20.36
N LEU A 210 10.53 18.85 20.38
CA LEU A 210 10.95 17.46 20.52
C LEU A 210 11.83 17.01 19.34
N ALA A 211 11.46 17.38 18.11
CA ALA A 211 12.22 17.06 16.91
C ALA A 211 13.65 17.62 16.99
N GLU A 212 13.79 18.89 17.36
CA GLU A 212 15.10 19.53 17.51
C GLU A 212 15.90 18.89 18.66
N ALA A 213 15.28 18.69 19.83
CA ALA A 213 15.95 18.11 21.00
C ALA A 213 16.44 16.68 20.75
N ARG A 214 15.68 15.90 19.97
CA ARG A 214 16.02 14.50 19.61
C ARG A 214 16.71 14.39 18.25
N ARG A 215 16.97 15.50 17.55
CA ARG A 215 17.56 15.58 16.21
C ARG A 215 16.81 14.75 15.14
N LEU A 216 15.49 14.75 15.21
CA LEU A 216 14.61 14.08 14.24
C LEU A 216 14.30 15.00 13.05
N SER A 217 14.39 14.44 11.85
CA SER A 217 13.93 15.11 10.63
C SER A 217 12.43 14.92 10.44
N VAL A 218 11.72 15.98 10.06
CA VAL A 218 10.27 15.96 9.85
C VAL A 218 9.95 16.25 8.39
N GLU A 219 9.46 15.26 7.66
CA GLU A 219 8.95 15.44 6.31
C GLU A 219 7.48 15.82 6.36
N VAL A 220 7.13 17.03 5.88
CA VAL A 220 5.75 17.41 5.63
C VAL A 220 5.44 17.23 4.15
N ARG A 221 4.38 16.47 3.86
CA ARG A 221 4.00 16.12 2.49
C ARG A 221 2.49 15.96 2.32
N ASN A 222 2.04 16.03 1.08
CA ASN A 222 0.72 15.57 0.66
C ASN A 222 0.83 14.11 0.13
N HIS A 223 -0.31 13.44 0.00
CA HIS A 223 -0.48 12.24 -0.82
C HIS A 223 -0.20 12.51 -2.31
N ALA A 224 -0.31 13.76 -2.75
CA ALA A 224 -0.24 14.14 -4.14
C ALA A 224 1.14 14.74 -4.55
N ASP A 225 1.61 14.38 -5.75
CA ASP A 225 2.64 15.07 -6.55
C ASP A 225 4.12 14.87 -6.17
N GLY A 226 4.42 14.17 -5.06
CA GLY A 226 5.81 13.86 -4.66
C GLY A 226 6.60 15.03 -4.05
N HIS A 227 5.97 16.21 -4.03
CA HIS A 227 6.42 17.40 -3.33
C HIS A 227 6.37 17.24 -1.81
N ARG A 228 7.37 17.81 -1.14
CA ARG A 228 7.58 17.71 0.30
C ARG A 228 8.52 18.79 0.81
N THR A 229 8.41 19.10 2.10
CA THR A 229 9.42 19.85 2.86
C THR A 229 10.06 18.94 3.89
N VAL A 230 11.39 18.92 3.96
CA VAL A 230 12.11 18.29 5.08
C VAL A 230 12.52 19.36 6.09
N ILE A 231 12.04 19.26 7.32
CA ILE A 231 12.41 20.13 8.44
C ILE A 231 13.52 19.46 9.25
N GLY A 232 14.63 20.16 9.47
CA GLY A 232 15.81 19.62 10.16
C GLY A 232 16.79 20.69 10.65
N PRO A 233 18.09 20.40 10.72
CA PRO A 233 19.09 21.35 11.24
C PRO A 233 19.39 22.50 10.28
N LEU A 234 19.15 22.31 8.97
CA LEU A 234 19.48 23.27 7.93
C LEU A 234 18.25 23.53 7.05
N GLY A 235 18.11 24.78 6.60
CA GLY A 235 17.09 25.21 5.65
C GLY A 235 17.70 25.76 4.38
N ASP A 236 16.93 25.73 3.30
CA ASP A 236 17.23 26.36 2.02
C ASP A 236 16.26 27.52 1.78
N MET A 237 16.60 28.43 0.85
CA MET A 237 15.66 29.47 0.45
C MET A 237 14.42 28.84 -0.23
N PRO A 238 13.19 29.28 0.11
CA PRO A 238 11.99 28.74 -0.47
C PRO A 238 11.92 29.06 -1.97
N ARG A 239 11.27 28.21 -2.76
CA ARG A 239 11.20 28.33 -4.22
C ARG A 239 9.75 28.39 -4.70
N PRO A 240 9.46 29.08 -5.81
CA PRO A 240 8.16 28.97 -6.44
C PRO A 240 7.88 27.51 -6.80
N VAL A 241 6.70 27.02 -6.46
CA VAL A 241 6.24 25.70 -6.91
C VAL A 241 5.52 25.91 -8.24
N GLN A 242 6.02 25.30 -9.31
CA GLN A 242 5.28 25.28 -10.56
C GLN A 242 4.12 24.29 -10.42
N PRO A 243 2.86 24.71 -10.70
CA PRO A 243 1.74 23.78 -10.67
C PRO A 243 1.95 22.71 -11.75
N SER A 244 1.93 21.43 -11.36
CA SER A 244 1.95 20.32 -12.29
C SER A 244 0.60 20.20 -12.98
N ARG A 245 0.61 19.88 -14.28
CA ARG A 245 -0.63 19.50 -14.96
C ARG A 245 -1.03 18.09 -14.50
N PRO A 246 -2.34 17.80 -14.36
CA PRO A 246 -2.78 16.43 -14.18
C PRO A 246 -2.25 15.54 -15.32
N LEU A 247 -1.81 14.33 -14.96
CA LEU A 247 -1.40 13.32 -15.93
C LEU A 247 -2.63 12.66 -16.52
N ARG A 248 -2.64 12.49 -17.84
CA ARG A 248 -3.76 11.92 -18.57
C ARG A 248 -3.65 10.40 -18.49
N VAL A 249 -4.64 9.73 -17.92
CA VAL A 249 -4.63 8.29 -17.68
C VAL A 249 -5.75 7.63 -18.47
N VAL A 250 -5.46 6.47 -19.06
CA VAL A 250 -6.49 5.55 -19.59
C VAL A 250 -6.47 4.24 -18.82
N VAL A 251 -7.62 3.58 -18.75
CA VAL A 251 -7.75 2.25 -18.13
C VAL A 251 -8.28 1.27 -19.18
N ALA A 252 -7.57 0.17 -19.41
CA ALA A 252 -8.05 -0.92 -20.24
C ALA A 252 -8.60 -2.04 -19.38
N GLY A 253 -9.91 -2.29 -19.51
CA GLY A 253 -10.65 -3.21 -18.65
C GLY A 253 -11.38 -2.47 -17.53
N CYS A 254 -12.68 -2.77 -17.40
CA CYS A 254 -13.53 -2.24 -16.33
C CYS A 254 -14.21 -3.40 -15.57
N GLY A 255 -13.44 -4.46 -15.34
CA GLY A 255 -13.84 -5.62 -14.53
C GLY A 255 -13.57 -5.38 -13.05
N VAL A 256 -13.23 -6.44 -12.33
CA VAL A 256 -12.94 -6.39 -10.89
C VAL A 256 -11.78 -5.43 -10.59
N VAL A 257 -10.59 -5.68 -11.15
CA VAL A 257 -9.38 -4.86 -10.90
C VAL A 257 -9.52 -3.45 -11.49
N GLY A 258 -9.80 -3.34 -12.79
CA GLY A 258 -9.94 -2.04 -13.46
C GLY A 258 -11.04 -1.16 -12.86
N GLY A 259 -12.18 -1.74 -12.47
CA GLY A 259 -13.23 -1.02 -11.74
C GLY A 259 -12.79 -0.57 -10.34
N GLY A 260 -11.99 -1.38 -9.64
CA GLY A 260 -11.36 -0.98 -8.37
C GLY A 260 -10.43 0.22 -8.52
N ALA A 261 -9.59 0.22 -9.57
CA ALA A 261 -8.70 1.34 -9.88
C ALA A 261 -9.48 2.61 -10.25
N LEU A 262 -10.50 2.49 -11.10
CA LEU A 262 -11.37 3.62 -11.51
C LEU A 262 -12.06 4.29 -10.32
N ALA A 263 -12.53 3.52 -9.35
CA ALA A 263 -13.17 4.03 -8.13
C ALA A 263 -12.26 4.95 -7.31
N ARG A 264 -10.93 4.81 -7.45
CA ARG A 264 -9.93 5.65 -6.76
C ARG A 264 -9.44 6.80 -7.64
N LEU A 265 -9.32 6.57 -8.96
CA LEU A 265 -8.79 7.56 -9.90
C LEU A 265 -9.68 8.79 -10.10
N LEU A 266 -11.01 8.60 -10.17
CA LEU A 266 -11.92 9.70 -10.51
C LEU A 266 -11.98 10.82 -9.46
N GLY A 267 -11.46 10.58 -8.25
CA GLY A 267 -11.34 11.59 -7.19
C GLY A 267 -9.91 12.13 -7.01
N ASP A 268 -8.93 11.64 -7.75
CA ASP A 268 -7.53 12.01 -7.58
C ASP A 268 -7.15 13.17 -8.51
N ARG A 269 -6.82 14.33 -7.93
CA ARG A 269 -6.53 15.57 -8.67
C ARG A 269 -5.25 15.49 -9.50
N ARG A 270 -4.40 14.49 -9.25
CA ARG A 270 -3.19 14.24 -10.05
C ARG A 270 -3.48 13.70 -11.43
N PHE A 271 -4.66 13.10 -11.61
CA PHE A 271 -4.95 12.30 -12.79
C PHE A 271 -6.21 12.82 -13.48
N GLU A 272 -6.12 13.00 -14.78
CA GLU A 272 -7.28 13.17 -15.65
C GLU A 272 -7.57 11.84 -16.33
N LEU A 273 -8.69 11.19 -15.98
CA LEU A 273 -9.11 9.98 -16.67
C LEU A 273 -9.68 10.34 -18.04
N VAL A 274 -8.96 10.00 -19.11
CA VAL A 274 -9.34 10.40 -20.48
C VAL A 274 -10.02 9.29 -21.26
N GLY A 275 -10.00 8.04 -20.81
CA GLY A 275 -10.71 6.96 -21.50
C GLY A 275 -10.65 5.62 -20.77
N VAL A 276 -11.65 4.77 -21.04
CA VAL A 276 -11.76 3.43 -20.47
C VAL A 276 -12.11 2.43 -21.58
N LEU A 277 -11.17 1.54 -21.91
CA LEU A 277 -11.35 0.53 -22.96
C LEU A 277 -12.14 -0.66 -22.42
N VAL A 278 -13.20 -1.01 -23.15
CA VAL A 278 -14.12 -2.08 -22.79
C VAL A 278 -14.69 -2.76 -24.03
N ARG A 279 -15.06 -4.04 -23.94
CA ARG A 279 -15.64 -4.78 -25.08
C ARG A 279 -16.96 -4.18 -25.59
N ASP A 280 -17.84 -3.80 -24.67
CA ASP A 280 -19.16 -3.27 -24.99
C ASP A 280 -19.45 -2.01 -24.15
N PRO A 281 -19.36 -0.80 -24.73
CA PRO A 281 -19.66 0.46 -24.05
C PRO A 281 -21.11 0.58 -23.56
N ALA A 282 -22.07 -0.13 -24.17
CA ALA A 282 -23.48 -0.07 -23.79
C ALA A 282 -23.80 -0.90 -22.54
N LYS A 283 -22.95 -1.88 -22.19
CA LYS A 283 -23.10 -2.69 -20.99
C LYS A 283 -22.99 -1.84 -19.71
N THR A 284 -23.97 -1.94 -18.82
CA THR A 284 -23.91 -1.33 -17.48
C THR A 284 -22.72 -1.87 -16.69
N ARG A 285 -22.01 -0.96 -16.01
CA ARG A 285 -20.82 -1.26 -15.21
C ARG A 285 -21.04 -0.83 -13.77
N ASP A 286 -20.76 -1.75 -12.86
CA ASP A 286 -20.79 -1.49 -11.44
C ASP A 286 -19.39 -1.15 -10.93
N VAL A 287 -19.08 0.16 -10.99
CA VAL A 287 -17.85 0.73 -10.44
C VAL A 287 -18.20 1.39 -9.11
N PRO A 288 -17.66 0.91 -7.97
CA PRO A 288 -18.01 1.42 -6.65
C PRO A 288 -17.80 2.93 -6.54
N GLY A 289 -18.84 3.65 -6.10
CA GLY A 289 -18.77 5.10 -5.93
C GLY A 289 -18.78 5.93 -7.22
N VAL A 290 -18.93 5.30 -8.39
CA VAL A 290 -18.91 5.98 -9.69
C VAL A 290 -20.23 5.75 -10.41
N SER A 291 -20.89 6.84 -10.82
CA SER A 291 -22.16 6.73 -11.55
C SER A 291 -21.93 6.32 -13.01
N ALA A 292 -22.88 5.56 -13.57
CA ALA A 292 -22.83 5.17 -14.98
C ALA A 292 -22.78 6.39 -15.92
N ALA A 293 -23.44 7.49 -15.55
CA ALA A 293 -23.44 8.73 -16.31
C ALA A 293 -22.05 9.39 -16.36
N ALA A 294 -21.28 9.35 -15.26
CA ALA A 294 -19.92 9.87 -15.22
C ALA A 294 -18.96 9.01 -16.06
N LEU A 295 -19.18 7.69 -16.12
CA LEU A 295 -18.31 6.76 -16.84
C LEU A 295 -18.61 6.70 -18.35
N ALA A 296 -19.87 6.81 -18.76
CA ALA A 296 -20.32 6.68 -20.14
C ALA A 296 -19.48 7.45 -21.20
N PRO A 297 -19.13 8.74 -21.03
CA PRO A 297 -18.36 9.48 -22.04
C PRO A 297 -16.89 9.01 -22.19
N LEU A 298 -16.40 8.24 -21.22
CA LEU A 298 -15.03 7.72 -21.21
C LEU A 298 -14.92 6.36 -21.89
N LEU A 299 -16.03 5.62 -22.02
CA LEU A 299 -16.03 4.26 -22.56
C LEU A 299 -15.73 4.24 -24.06
N VAL A 300 -14.77 3.41 -24.47
CA VAL A 300 -14.45 3.13 -25.86
C VAL A 300 -14.27 1.63 -26.08
N ALA A 301 -14.55 1.16 -27.30
CA ALA A 301 -14.39 -0.25 -27.67
C ALA A 301 -13.13 -0.54 -28.48
N ASP A 302 -12.56 0.49 -29.09
CA ASP A 302 -11.40 0.38 -29.97
C ASP A 302 -10.11 0.77 -29.23
N PRO A 303 -9.10 -0.11 -29.16
CA PRO A 303 -7.82 0.18 -28.53
C PRO A 303 -7.08 1.37 -29.18
N ALA A 304 -7.14 1.51 -30.51
CA ALA A 304 -6.47 2.64 -31.18
C ALA A 304 -7.13 3.97 -30.79
N ALA A 305 -8.47 4.04 -30.83
CA ALA A 305 -9.23 5.19 -30.36
C ALA A 305 -8.97 5.53 -28.88
N LEU A 306 -8.69 4.55 -28.01
CA LEU A 306 -8.27 4.80 -26.63
C LEU A 306 -6.92 5.54 -26.59
N LEU A 307 -5.92 5.02 -27.30
CA LEU A 307 -4.57 5.58 -27.32
C LEU A 307 -4.51 6.93 -28.06
N ASP A 308 -5.36 7.14 -29.06
CA ASP A 308 -5.49 8.40 -29.80
C ASP A 308 -6.04 9.54 -28.92
N ARG A 309 -6.59 9.22 -27.74
CA ARG A 309 -6.88 10.24 -26.73
C ARG A 309 -5.62 10.87 -26.15
N GLY A 310 -4.43 10.34 -26.40
CA GLY A 310 -3.13 10.89 -25.97
C GLY A 310 -2.85 10.80 -24.46
N PRO A 311 -3.00 9.63 -23.82
CA PRO A 311 -2.67 9.48 -22.40
C PRO A 311 -1.16 9.56 -22.15
N ASP A 312 -0.77 9.99 -20.95
CA ASP A 312 0.58 9.85 -20.41
C ASP A 312 0.82 8.42 -19.89
N ILE A 313 -0.22 7.80 -19.31
CA ILE A 313 -0.16 6.49 -18.64
C ILE A 313 -1.36 5.61 -19.03
N LEU A 314 -1.10 4.33 -19.31
CA LEU A 314 -2.09 3.26 -19.47
C LEU A 314 -2.07 2.33 -18.25
N LEU A 315 -3.23 2.14 -17.62
CA LEU A 315 -3.46 1.03 -16.70
C LEU A 315 -4.11 -0.13 -17.46
N GLU A 316 -3.40 -1.22 -17.63
CA GLU A 316 -3.87 -2.38 -18.37
C GLU A 316 -4.33 -3.48 -17.40
N ALA A 317 -5.61 -3.85 -17.51
CA ALA A 317 -6.27 -4.84 -16.66
C ALA A 317 -7.28 -5.67 -17.49
N LEU A 318 -6.95 -5.98 -18.74
CA LEU A 318 -7.72 -6.92 -19.55
C LEU A 318 -7.45 -8.35 -19.05
N SER A 319 -8.38 -9.27 -19.36
CA SER A 319 -8.23 -10.69 -19.04
C SER A 319 -7.61 -11.49 -20.18
N GLU A 320 -7.61 -10.96 -21.40
CA GLU A 320 -7.16 -11.66 -22.61
C GLU A 320 -5.67 -11.37 -22.87
N ALA A 321 -4.87 -12.43 -23.04
CA ALA A 321 -3.43 -12.34 -23.15
C ALA A 321 -2.97 -11.61 -24.43
N GLU A 322 -3.49 -12.02 -25.59
CA GLU A 322 -3.16 -11.47 -26.90
C GLU A 322 -3.54 -9.99 -27.01
N ALA A 323 -4.78 -9.66 -26.64
CA ALA A 323 -5.28 -8.28 -26.69
C ALA A 323 -4.53 -7.36 -25.72
N GLY A 324 -4.30 -7.82 -24.48
CA GLY A 324 -3.50 -7.09 -23.50
C GLY A 324 -2.07 -6.85 -24.01
N HIS A 325 -1.41 -7.89 -24.54
CA HIS A 325 -0.05 -7.78 -25.04
C HIS A 325 0.07 -6.79 -26.21
N ALA A 326 -0.84 -6.88 -27.18
CA ALA A 326 -0.87 -5.97 -28.32
C ALA A 326 -1.09 -4.51 -27.89
N LEU A 327 -1.97 -4.28 -26.91
CA LEU A 327 -2.24 -2.95 -26.39
C LEU A 327 -1.04 -2.37 -25.63
N ILE A 328 -0.37 -3.17 -24.78
CA ILE A 328 0.84 -2.75 -24.07
C ILE A 328 1.90 -2.32 -25.08
N ARG A 329 2.17 -3.15 -26.10
CA ARG A 329 3.13 -2.81 -27.17
C ARG A 329 2.79 -1.49 -27.87
N ALA A 330 1.54 -1.35 -28.31
CA ALA A 330 1.08 -0.14 -29.02
C ALA A 330 1.17 1.13 -28.15
N ALA A 331 0.98 1.01 -26.83
CA ALA A 331 1.15 2.12 -25.90
C ALA A 331 2.64 2.49 -25.75
N LEU A 332 3.51 1.51 -25.52
CA LEU A 332 4.96 1.73 -25.39
C LEU A 332 5.56 2.33 -26.66
N GLU A 333 5.17 1.88 -27.85
CA GLU A 333 5.59 2.43 -29.14
C GLU A 333 5.23 3.93 -29.31
N ARG A 334 4.24 4.42 -28.55
CA ARG A 334 3.82 5.82 -28.52
C ARG A 334 4.46 6.61 -27.36
N GLY A 335 5.39 6.01 -26.61
CA GLY A 335 6.02 6.63 -25.44
C GLY A 335 5.09 6.78 -24.23
N ILE A 336 4.04 5.96 -24.14
CA ILE A 336 3.06 5.96 -23.03
C ILE A 336 3.55 4.99 -21.96
N ASP A 337 3.60 5.43 -20.70
CA ASP A 337 3.97 4.51 -19.60
C ASP A 337 2.84 3.54 -19.32
N VAL A 338 3.17 2.31 -18.91
CA VAL A 338 2.19 1.24 -18.71
C VAL A 338 2.35 0.61 -17.34
N ALA A 339 1.25 0.44 -16.63
CA ALA A 339 1.15 -0.47 -15.49
C ALA A 339 0.16 -1.59 -15.85
N SER A 340 0.57 -2.85 -15.76
CA SER A 340 -0.28 -3.99 -16.13
C SER A 340 -0.58 -4.94 -14.96
N ALA A 341 -1.85 -5.33 -14.85
CA ALA A 341 -2.29 -6.44 -14.00
C ALA A 341 -2.43 -7.76 -14.79
N ASN A 342 -2.22 -7.75 -16.11
CA ASN A 342 -2.40 -8.91 -16.97
C ASN A 342 -1.10 -9.71 -17.11
N LYS A 343 -0.95 -10.65 -16.19
CA LYS A 343 0.17 -11.59 -16.13
C LYS A 343 0.39 -12.34 -17.45
N GLN A 344 -0.69 -12.77 -18.11
CA GLN A 344 -0.58 -13.53 -19.36
C GLN A 344 -0.10 -12.64 -20.50
N ALA A 345 -0.53 -11.38 -20.56
CA ALA A 345 -0.02 -10.43 -21.55
C ALA A 345 1.47 -10.12 -21.37
N VAL A 346 1.91 -9.87 -20.13
CA VAL A 346 3.30 -9.49 -19.82
C VAL A 346 4.27 -10.66 -20.04
N SER A 347 3.89 -11.88 -19.65
CA SER A 347 4.74 -13.08 -19.74
C SER A 347 4.96 -13.65 -21.14
N ARG A 348 4.25 -13.14 -22.17
CA ARG A 348 4.44 -13.58 -23.56
C ARG A 348 5.79 -13.19 -24.15
N ASP A 349 6.23 -11.97 -23.87
CA ASP A 349 7.50 -11.42 -24.37
C ASP A 349 7.98 -10.30 -23.43
N THR A 350 8.26 -10.66 -22.17
CA THR A 350 8.64 -9.69 -21.14
C THR A 350 9.91 -8.91 -21.53
N ALA A 351 10.91 -9.61 -22.07
CA ALA A 351 12.16 -9.00 -22.51
C ALA A 351 11.95 -8.03 -23.69
N GLY A 352 11.15 -8.40 -24.68
CA GLY A 352 10.85 -7.52 -25.82
C GLY A 352 9.98 -6.32 -25.42
N LEU A 353 9.05 -6.48 -24.47
CA LEU A 353 8.29 -5.35 -23.92
C LEU A 353 9.19 -4.35 -23.18
N LEU A 354 10.13 -4.82 -22.37
CA LEU A 354 11.10 -3.95 -21.69
C LEU A 354 12.02 -3.24 -22.68
N ALA A 355 12.55 -3.96 -23.67
CA ALA A 355 13.38 -3.36 -24.71
C ALA A 355 12.61 -2.31 -25.52
N LEU A 356 11.32 -2.53 -25.76
CA LEU A 356 10.43 -1.57 -26.42
C LEU A 356 10.19 -0.33 -25.55
N ALA A 357 9.95 -0.52 -24.25
CA ALA A 357 9.80 0.59 -23.31
C ALA A 357 11.05 1.49 -23.29
N ASP A 358 12.24 0.88 -23.21
CA ASP A 358 13.52 1.59 -23.23
C ASP A 358 13.73 2.35 -24.55
N LEU A 359 13.42 1.73 -25.69
CA LEU A 359 13.55 2.35 -27.02
C LEU A 359 12.71 3.62 -27.17
N HIS A 360 11.54 3.67 -26.52
CA HIS A 360 10.58 4.77 -26.64
C HIS A 360 10.54 5.68 -25.40
N GLU A 361 11.56 5.60 -24.52
CA GLU A 361 11.63 6.35 -23.26
C GLU A 361 10.37 6.22 -22.37
N ALA A 362 9.69 5.09 -22.47
CA ALA A 362 8.53 4.73 -21.66
C ALA A 362 8.95 3.81 -20.50
N LYS A 363 8.03 3.60 -19.57
CA LYS A 363 8.18 2.66 -18.46
C LYS A 363 7.07 1.62 -18.48
N LEU A 364 7.41 0.39 -18.10
CA LEU A 364 6.46 -0.70 -17.93
C LEU A 364 6.64 -1.30 -16.53
N LEU A 365 5.56 -1.31 -15.75
CA LEU A 365 5.46 -1.96 -14.43
C LEU A 365 4.35 -3.01 -14.45
N TRP A 366 4.45 -4.05 -13.63
CA TRP A 366 3.47 -5.14 -13.60
C TRP A 366 3.28 -5.78 -12.23
N SER A 367 3.43 -5.02 -11.15
CA SER A 367 3.42 -5.57 -9.80
C SER A 367 2.10 -6.24 -9.46
N ALA A 368 1.00 -5.69 -9.96
CA ALA A 368 -0.34 -6.22 -9.82
C ALA A 368 -0.54 -7.61 -10.46
N SER A 369 0.37 -8.05 -11.34
CA SER A 369 0.23 -9.31 -12.09
C SER A 369 0.68 -10.57 -11.34
N ILE A 370 1.47 -10.44 -10.26
CA ILE A 370 2.11 -11.60 -9.59
C ILE A 370 1.62 -11.80 -8.15
N GLY A 371 1.45 -10.71 -7.39
CA GLY A 371 1.25 -10.77 -5.94
C GLY A 371 -0.12 -10.34 -5.43
N GLY A 372 -1.04 -9.89 -6.30
CA GLY A 372 -2.25 -9.21 -5.85
C GLY A 372 -1.87 -7.93 -5.09
N GLY A 373 -2.06 -7.92 -3.77
CA GLY A 373 -1.59 -6.84 -2.90
C GLY A 373 -0.17 -7.06 -2.35
N VAL A 374 0.45 -8.23 -2.51
CA VAL A 374 1.79 -8.49 -1.96
C VAL A 374 2.87 -7.83 -2.85
N PRO A 375 3.79 -7.02 -2.29
CA PRO A 375 4.83 -6.32 -3.07
C PRO A 375 6.00 -7.24 -3.45
N MET A 376 5.70 -8.29 -4.24
CA MET A 376 6.66 -9.36 -4.56
C MET A 376 7.77 -8.89 -5.51
N VAL A 377 7.40 -8.11 -6.53
CA VAL A 377 8.36 -7.57 -7.52
C VAL A 377 9.33 -6.63 -6.83
N GLU A 378 8.83 -5.76 -5.96
CA GLU A 378 9.64 -4.75 -5.26
C GLU A 378 10.52 -5.39 -4.22
N THR A 379 10.04 -6.44 -3.55
CA THR A 379 10.87 -7.24 -2.64
C THR A 379 12.06 -7.82 -3.39
N LEU A 380 11.86 -8.40 -4.59
CA LEU A 380 12.97 -8.89 -5.42
C LEU A 380 13.90 -7.77 -5.89
N HIS A 381 13.36 -6.64 -6.32
CA HIS A 381 14.16 -5.47 -6.72
C HIS A 381 15.02 -4.94 -5.58
N ALA A 382 14.47 -4.86 -4.36
CA ALA A 382 15.19 -4.43 -3.17
C ALA A 382 16.36 -5.38 -2.85
N VAL A 383 16.15 -6.70 -2.94
CA VAL A 383 17.24 -7.67 -2.76
C VAL A 383 18.29 -7.52 -3.86
N ARG A 384 17.86 -7.43 -5.13
CA ARG A 384 18.76 -7.27 -6.28
C ARG A 384 19.60 -6.01 -6.24
N ALA A 385 19.04 -4.92 -5.72
CA ALA A 385 19.75 -3.66 -5.52
C ALA A 385 20.86 -3.80 -4.46
N ALA A 386 20.70 -4.68 -3.48
CA ALA A 386 21.71 -4.97 -2.46
C ALA A 386 22.73 -6.04 -2.90
N GLY A 387 22.34 -6.97 -3.77
CA GLY A 387 23.23 -8.01 -4.30
C GLY A 387 22.49 -9.12 -5.07
N PRO A 388 23.19 -10.17 -5.55
CA PRO A 388 22.57 -11.24 -6.32
C PRO A 388 21.54 -12.03 -5.49
N VAL A 389 20.41 -12.39 -6.11
CA VAL A 389 19.44 -13.34 -5.55
C VAL A 389 19.95 -14.76 -5.77
N LEU A 390 19.93 -15.58 -4.71
CA LEU A 390 20.29 -17.00 -4.77
C LEU A 390 19.07 -17.87 -5.09
N ALA A 391 17.97 -17.61 -4.38
CA ALA A 391 16.74 -18.38 -4.49
C ALA A 391 15.54 -17.58 -3.96
N PHE A 392 14.33 -18.05 -4.28
CA PHE A 392 13.12 -17.66 -3.59
C PHE A 392 12.20 -18.85 -3.33
N GLU A 393 11.39 -18.71 -2.28
CA GLU A 393 10.28 -19.60 -1.92
C GLU A 393 9.00 -18.76 -1.83
N ALA A 394 7.87 -19.27 -2.31
CA ALA A 394 6.62 -18.51 -2.33
C ALA A 394 5.36 -19.38 -2.24
N VAL A 395 4.29 -18.81 -1.70
CA VAL A 395 2.91 -19.30 -1.88
C VAL A 395 2.19 -18.27 -2.73
N LEU A 396 1.70 -18.70 -3.90
CA LEU A 396 1.29 -17.82 -5.00
C LEU A 396 -0.18 -17.99 -5.41
N ASN A 397 -0.85 -19.06 -4.97
CA ASN A 397 -2.21 -19.42 -5.38
C ASN A 397 -3.15 -19.52 -4.16
N GLY A 398 -4.03 -18.53 -4.03
CA GLY A 398 -5.01 -18.47 -2.94
C GLY A 398 -6.10 -19.54 -3.03
N THR A 399 -6.51 -19.93 -4.25
CA THR A 399 -7.53 -20.94 -4.50
C THR A 399 -7.07 -22.31 -4.00
N VAL A 400 -5.87 -22.74 -4.41
CA VAL A 400 -5.27 -23.99 -3.97
C VAL A 400 -4.99 -23.95 -2.47
N ASN A 401 -4.49 -22.83 -1.93
CA ASN A 401 -4.23 -22.71 -0.50
C ASN A 401 -5.49 -22.86 0.35
N PHE A 402 -6.60 -22.23 -0.05
CA PHE A 402 -7.89 -22.40 0.60
C PHE A 402 -8.37 -23.85 0.53
N MET A 403 -8.27 -24.48 -0.64
CA MET A 403 -8.63 -25.90 -0.82
C MET A 403 -7.81 -26.80 0.12
N LEU A 404 -6.49 -26.62 0.20
CA LEU A 404 -5.62 -27.39 1.09
C LEU A 404 -5.97 -27.24 2.56
N ASP A 405 -6.34 -26.02 3.01
CA ASP A 405 -6.78 -25.78 4.39
C ASP A 405 -8.08 -26.54 4.70
N ARG A 406 -9.05 -26.56 3.77
CA ARG A 406 -10.33 -27.28 3.95
C ARG A 406 -10.14 -28.80 3.89
N LEU A 407 -9.39 -29.30 2.91
CA LEU A 407 -9.08 -30.72 2.76
C LEU A 407 -8.29 -31.25 3.96
N GLY A 408 -7.30 -30.48 4.45
CA GLY A 408 -6.54 -30.82 5.66
C GLY A 408 -7.40 -30.85 6.93
N ALA A 409 -8.53 -30.13 6.96
CA ALA A 409 -9.52 -30.21 8.03
C ALA A 409 -10.51 -31.37 7.87
N GLY A 410 -10.36 -32.22 6.84
CA GLY A 410 -11.21 -33.37 6.58
C GLY A 410 -12.47 -33.07 5.77
N VAL A 411 -12.57 -31.89 5.13
CA VAL A 411 -13.68 -31.55 4.22
C VAL A 411 -13.47 -32.28 2.89
N SER A 412 -14.54 -32.73 2.23
CA SER A 412 -14.43 -33.35 0.91
C SER A 412 -14.08 -32.34 -0.18
N PHE A 413 -13.46 -32.82 -1.26
CA PHE A 413 -13.04 -31.97 -2.39
C PHE A 413 -14.19 -31.15 -2.98
N ASP A 414 -15.34 -31.77 -3.25
CA ASP A 414 -16.50 -31.07 -3.83
C ASP A 414 -17.03 -29.95 -2.93
N VAL A 415 -17.06 -30.19 -1.62
CA VAL A 415 -17.52 -29.19 -0.64
C VAL A 415 -16.50 -28.06 -0.52
N ALA A 416 -15.21 -28.39 -0.43
CA ALA A 416 -14.14 -27.40 -0.39
C ALA A 416 -14.15 -26.51 -1.66
N LEU A 417 -14.35 -27.10 -2.84
CA LEU A 417 -14.41 -26.36 -4.10
C LEU A 417 -15.66 -25.48 -4.18
N ALA A 418 -16.80 -25.97 -3.72
CA ALA A 418 -18.03 -25.18 -3.64
C ALA A 418 -17.86 -23.98 -2.69
N GLU A 419 -17.21 -24.18 -1.55
CA GLU A 419 -16.90 -23.10 -0.60
C GLU A 419 -15.89 -22.12 -1.17
N ALA A 420 -14.86 -22.59 -1.90
CA ALA A 420 -13.90 -21.72 -2.58
C ALA A 420 -14.60 -20.83 -3.62
N ARG A 421 -15.55 -21.37 -4.39
CA ARG A 421 -16.37 -20.60 -5.33
C ARG A 421 -17.28 -19.61 -4.60
N ALA A 422 -17.93 -20.03 -3.52
CA ALA A 422 -18.81 -19.16 -2.73
C ALA A 422 -18.05 -18.00 -2.08
N ALA A 423 -16.81 -18.24 -1.66
CA ALA A 423 -15.90 -17.22 -1.14
C ALA A 423 -15.27 -16.34 -2.24
N GLY A 424 -15.49 -16.68 -3.52
CA GLY A 424 -14.93 -15.97 -4.67
C GLY A 424 -13.44 -16.24 -4.91
N PHE A 425 -12.90 -17.33 -4.36
CA PHE A 425 -11.52 -17.78 -4.58
C PHE A 425 -11.38 -18.63 -5.85
N ALA A 426 -12.39 -19.43 -6.19
CA ALA A 426 -12.37 -20.27 -7.39
C ALA A 426 -13.37 -19.75 -8.43
N GLU A 427 -12.97 -19.78 -9.70
CA GLU A 427 -13.89 -19.54 -10.82
C GLU A 427 -14.75 -20.78 -11.13
N GLU A 428 -15.63 -20.66 -12.12
CA GLU A 428 -16.42 -21.79 -12.61
C GLU A 428 -15.51 -22.91 -13.14
N ASP A 429 -14.45 -22.54 -13.86
CA ASP A 429 -13.37 -23.44 -14.28
C ASP A 429 -12.07 -23.12 -13.50
N PRO A 430 -11.75 -23.86 -12.42
CA PRO A 430 -10.55 -23.67 -11.61
C PRO A 430 -9.33 -24.47 -12.12
N SER A 431 -9.38 -25.06 -13.32
CA SER A 431 -8.37 -26.02 -13.77
C SER A 431 -6.95 -25.44 -13.76
N SER A 432 -6.80 -24.19 -14.20
CA SER A 432 -5.50 -23.49 -14.17
C SER A 432 -4.91 -23.35 -12.76
N ASP A 433 -5.75 -23.20 -11.75
CA ASP A 433 -5.31 -23.12 -10.36
C ASP A 433 -4.90 -24.50 -9.83
N LEU A 434 -5.79 -25.48 -9.99
CA LEU A 434 -5.63 -26.84 -9.45
C LEU A 434 -4.47 -27.60 -10.11
N GLU A 435 -4.25 -27.40 -11.41
CA GLU A 435 -3.11 -27.99 -12.14
C GLU A 435 -1.79 -27.25 -11.88
N GLY A 436 -1.81 -26.14 -11.13
CA GLY A 436 -0.62 -25.34 -10.82
C GLY A 436 -0.10 -24.50 -11.98
N LEU A 437 -0.86 -24.37 -13.08
CA LEU A 437 -0.54 -23.50 -14.23
C LEU A 437 -0.42 -22.03 -13.81
N ASP A 438 -1.34 -21.54 -12.98
CA ASP A 438 -1.27 -20.15 -12.50
C ASP A 438 -0.01 -19.94 -11.63
N ALA A 439 0.26 -20.83 -10.68
CA ALA A 439 1.44 -20.75 -9.84
C ALA A 439 2.73 -20.80 -10.66
N ALA A 440 2.82 -21.73 -11.63
CA ALA A 440 3.98 -21.85 -12.52
C ALA A 440 4.23 -20.58 -13.33
N ALA A 441 3.19 -19.97 -13.91
CA ALA A 441 3.36 -18.72 -14.64
C ALA A 441 3.75 -17.55 -13.73
N LYS A 442 3.40 -17.55 -12.43
CA LYS A 442 3.89 -16.54 -11.46
C LYS A 442 5.37 -16.79 -11.11
N VAL A 443 5.76 -18.05 -10.95
CA VAL A 443 7.18 -18.44 -10.79
C VAL A 443 8.02 -17.97 -11.97
N ARG A 444 7.54 -18.11 -13.21
CA ARG A 444 8.24 -17.65 -14.42
C ARG A 444 8.56 -16.16 -14.38
N LEU A 445 7.58 -15.32 -14.02
CA LEU A 445 7.80 -13.88 -13.89
C LEU A 445 8.70 -13.53 -12.70
N LEU A 446 8.51 -14.15 -11.52
CA LEU A 446 9.40 -13.94 -10.38
C LEU A 446 10.85 -14.38 -10.67
N ALA A 447 11.03 -15.44 -11.45
CA ALA A 447 12.34 -15.88 -11.91
C ALA A 447 12.99 -14.87 -12.86
N PHE A 448 12.20 -14.28 -13.77
CA PHE A 448 12.67 -13.18 -14.59
C PHE A 448 13.08 -11.97 -13.72
N GLU A 449 12.29 -11.60 -12.72
CA GLU A 449 12.61 -10.51 -11.80
C GLU A 449 13.86 -10.77 -10.97
N ALA A 450 14.04 -12.01 -10.50
CA ALA A 450 15.15 -12.44 -9.65
C ALA A 450 16.46 -12.62 -10.42
N PHE A 451 16.40 -13.24 -11.60
CA PHE A 451 17.56 -13.79 -12.31
C PHE A 451 17.74 -13.23 -13.72
N GLY A 452 16.79 -12.45 -14.24
CA GLY A 452 16.78 -11.92 -15.61
C GLY A 452 16.47 -12.98 -16.68
N VAL A 453 16.08 -14.19 -16.28
CA VAL A 453 15.80 -15.32 -17.18
C VAL A 453 14.45 -15.91 -16.80
N MET A 454 13.59 -16.05 -17.81
CA MET A 454 12.30 -16.71 -17.67
C MET A 454 12.44 -18.18 -18.06
N PRO A 455 12.21 -19.14 -17.16
CA PRO A 455 12.19 -20.55 -17.51
C PRO A 455 10.98 -20.87 -18.40
N GLU A 456 11.12 -21.89 -19.25
CA GLU A 456 10.01 -22.44 -20.01
C GLU A 456 9.00 -23.10 -19.06
N GLU A 457 7.71 -22.99 -19.35
CA GLU A 457 6.68 -23.53 -18.45
C GLU A 457 6.75 -25.06 -18.34
N ILE A 458 7.14 -25.73 -19.43
CA ILE A 458 7.33 -27.19 -19.45
C ILE A 458 8.46 -27.66 -18.52
N ASP A 459 9.41 -26.78 -18.23
CA ASP A 459 10.57 -27.05 -17.37
C ASP A 459 10.28 -26.78 -15.88
N ILE A 460 9.05 -26.40 -15.53
CA ILE A 460 8.60 -26.22 -14.15
C ILE A 460 7.71 -27.40 -13.77
N PRO A 461 8.24 -28.41 -13.07
CA PRO A 461 7.43 -29.47 -12.53
C PRO A 461 6.36 -28.93 -11.58
N ARG A 462 5.14 -29.45 -11.73
CA ARG A 462 3.97 -29.03 -10.97
C ARG A 462 3.20 -30.23 -10.42
N ASP A 463 2.78 -30.15 -9.17
CA ASP A 463 1.85 -31.10 -8.58
C ASP A 463 0.41 -30.61 -8.84
N VAL A 464 -0.47 -31.54 -9.21
CA VAL A 464 -1.90 -31.26 -9.42
C VAL A 464 -2.64 -31.52 -8.11
N LEU A 465 -3.53 -30.63 -7.70
CA LEU A 465 -4.48 -30.88 -6.64
C LEU A 465 -5.78 -31.47 -7.21
N SER A 466 -6.04 -32.72 -6.89
CA SER A 466 -7.15 -33.52 -7.38
C SER A 466 -8.06 -34.01 -6.26
N ALA A 467 -9.20 -34.60 -6.62
CA ALA A 467 -10.14 -35.17 -5.65
C ALA A 467 -9.62 -36.42 -4.91
N GLU A 468 -8.56 -37.04 -5.44
CA GLU A 468 -7.92 -38.22 -4.82
C GLU A 468 -6.90 -37.83 -3.75
N ASP A 469 -6.49 -36.55 -3.71
CA ASP A 469 -5.51 -36.06 -2.75
C ASP A 469 -6.09 -35.92 -1.35
N LEU A 470 -5.34 -36.43 -0.37
CA LEU A 470 -5.65 -36.36 1.06
C LEU A 470 -4.53 -35.60 1.78
N PRO A 471 -4.41 -34.28 1.57
CA PRO A 471 -3.34 -33.50 2.18
C PRO A 471 -3.46 -33.51 3.70
N SER A 472 -2.31 -33.61 4.38
CA SER A 472 -2.28 -33.48 5.84
C SER A 472 -2.57 -32.02 6.26
N PRO A 473 -3.09 -31.77 7.48
CA PRO A 473 -3.24 -30.41 8.00
C PRO A 473 -1.95 -29.60 7.87
N GLY A 474 -2.07 -28.36 7.38
CA GLY A 474 -0.93 -27.47 7.17
C GLY A 474 -0.15 -27.69 5.86
N THR A 475 -0.65 -28.53 4.94
CA THR A 475 -0.08 -28.64 3.58
C THR A 475 -0.19 -27.30 2.84
N ARG A 476 0.84 -26.93 2.07
CA ARG A 476 0.88 -25.72 1.24
C ARG A 476 1.34 -26.04 -0.18
N GLN A 477 0.85 -25.29 -1.17
CA GLN A 477 1.42 -25.29 -2.52
C GLN A 477 2.62 -24.34 -2.53
N LEU A 478 3.81 -24.91 -2.32
CA LEU A 478 5.05 -24.15 -2.24
C LEU A 478 5.72 -24.10 -3.61
N CYS A 479 5.98 -22.88 -4.05
CA CYS A 479 6.74 -22.56 -5.23
C CYS A 479 8.19 -22.29 -4.82
N ARG A 480 9.15 -22.91 -5.50
CA ARG A 480 10.58 -22.65 -5.27
C ARG A 480 11.26 -22.35 -6.58
N CYS A 481 12.20 -21.42 -6.57
CA CYS A 481 13.06 -21.17 -7.70
C CYS A 481 14.47 -20.76 -7.25
N ARG A 482 15.48 -21.25 -7.96
CA ARG A 482 16.88 -21.03 -7.60
C ARG A 482 17.78 -21.06 -8.84
N LEU A 483 18.95 -20.45 -8.70
CA LEU A 483 20.00 -20.53 -9.70
C LEU A 483 20.92 -21.72 -9.39
N GLU A 484 20.91 -22.75 -10.22
CA GLU A 484 21.78 -23.93 -10.13
C GLU A 484 22.67 -24.05 -11.37
N GLY A 485 24.00 -23.96 -11.20
CA GLY A 485 24.94 -24.11 -12.31
C GLY A 485 24.71 -23.14 -13.47
N GLY A 486 24.22 -21.92 -13.17
CA GLY A 486 23.87 -20.90 -14.17
C GLY A 486 22.51 -21.10 -14.84
N LYS A 487 21.73 -22.10 -14.43
CA LYS A 487 20.37 -22.33 -14.92
C LYS A 487 19.35 -21.98 -13.84
N VAL A 488 18.24 -21.39 -14.26
CA VAL A 488 17.09 -21.16 -13.40
C VAL A 488 16.29 -22.45 -13.31
N VAL A 489 16.11 -22.95 -12.09
CA VAL A 489 15.35 -24.18 -11.80
C VAL A 489 14.17 -23.81 -10.91
N GLY A 490 12.96 -24.04 -11.39
CA GLY A 490 11.71 -23.75 -10.68
C GLY A 490 10.87 -25.01 -10.45
N GLU A 491 10.04 -25.00 -9.41
CA GLU A 491 9.06 -26.06 -9.13
C GLU A 491 7.83 -25.52 -8.39
N VAL A 492 6.70 -26.24 -8.52
CA VAL A 492 5.45 -26.01 -7.78
C VAL A 492 5.05 -27.33 -7.12
N ARG A 493 5.11 -27.41 -5.79
CA ARG A 493 4.89 -28.67 -5.04
C ARG A 493 3.85 -28.55 -3.94
N LEU A 494 3.11 -29.62 -3.70
CA LEU A 494 2.30 -29.76 -2.47
C LEU A 494 3.20 -30.27 -1.35
N VAL A 495 3.47 -29.42 -0.35
CA VAL A 495 4.42 -29.71 0.73
C VAL A 495 3.69 -29.77 2.07
N ALA A 496 3.84 -30.89 2.77
CA ALA A 496 3.34 -31.12 4.12
C ALA A 496 4.49 -31.17 5.14
N GLY A 497 4.15 -30.98 6.42
CA GLY A 497 5.11 -31.09 7.53
C GLY A 497 5.77 -29.74 7.91
N PRO A 498 6.90 -29.78 8.64
CA PRO A 498 7.58 -28.57 9.11
C PRO A 498 8.00 -27.65 7.95
N MET A 499 7.60 -26.38 8.02
CA MET A 499 7.96 -25.35 7.03
C MET A 499 8.19 -23.99 7.71
N ASP A 500 8.69 -23.02 6.94
CA ASP A 500 8.89 -21.65 7.40
C ASP A 500 7.57 -21.06 7.94
N SER A 501 7.63 -20.38 9.09
CA SER A 501 6.44 -19.80 9.73
C SER A 501 5.74 -18.78 8.84
N LEU A 502 6.47 -18.14 7.91
CA LEU A 502 5.91 -17.27 6.89
C LEU A 502 4.79 -17.95 6.08
N PHE A 503 4.96 -19.22 5.74
CA PHE A 503 4.02 -19.98 4.91
C PHE A 503 3.01 -20.75 5.76
N ALA A 504 3.45 -21.31 6.89
CA ALA A 504 2.60 -22.09 7.79
C ALA A 504 1.46 -21.26 8.40
N THR A 505 1.67 -19.96 8.58
CA THR A 505 0.69 -19.05 9.21
C THR A 505 -0.26 -18.37 8.22
N LEU A 506 -0.08 -18.60 6.91
CA LEU A 506 -1.00 -18.07 5.89
C LEU A 506 -2.41 -18.63 6.08
N LYS A 507 -3.41 -17.78 5.85
CA LYS A 507 -4.82 -18.09 5.95
C LYS A 507 -5.54 -17.61 4.69
N GLY A 508 -6.55 -18.36 4.24
CA GLY A 508 -7.39 -17.96 3.11
C GLY A 508 -6.57 -17.72 1.84
N GLU A 509 -6.79 -16.55 1.21
CA GLU A 509 -6.11 -16.10 0.00
C GLU A 509 -4.70 -15.49 0.22
N GLY A 510 -4.13 -15.71 1.40
CA GLY A 510 -2.80 -15.20 1.75
C GLY A 510 -1.70 -15.74 0.83
N ASN A 511 -0.92 -14.82 0.28
CA ASN A 511 0.30 -15.11 -0.46
C ASN A 511 1.52 -14.61 0.34
N ALA A 512 2.67 -15.22 0.08
CA ALA A 512 3.93 -14.76 0.65
C ALA A 512 5.11 -15.09 -0.26
N LEU A 513 6.17 -14.29 -0.13
CA LEU A 513 7.44 -14.46 -0.81
C LEU A 513 8.57 -14.35 0.22
N LYS A 514 9.52 -15.27 0.12
CA LYS A 514 10.79 -15.27 0.83
C LYS A 514 11.91 -15.28 -0.19
N VAL A 515 12.70 -14.22 -0.22
CA VAL A 515 13.86 -14.09 -1.11
C VAL A 515 15.12 -14.33 -0.29
N ILE A 516 16.02 -15.16 -0.82
CA ILE A 516 17.30 -15.50 -0.21
C ILE A 516 18.39 -14.87 -1.09
N ALA A 517 19.14 -13.94 -0.52
CA ALA A 517 20.27 -13.31 -1.19
C ALA A 517 21.52 -14.21 -1.16
N ALA A 518 22.49 -13.94 -2.04
CA ALA A 518 23.75 -14.68 -2.10
C ALA A 518 24.61 -14.55 -0.83
N ASP A 519 24.42 -13.49 -0.03
CA ASP A 519 25.08 -13.29 1.26
C ASP A 519 24.37 -14.01 2.43
N GLY A 520 23.28 -14.72 2.15
CA GLY A 520 22.47 -15.45 3.12
C GLY A 520 21.40 -14.60 3.82
N SER A 521 21.32 -13.30 3.53
CA SER A 521 20.22 -12.46 4.03
C SER A 521 18.89 -12.88 3.42
N VAL A 522 17.81 -12.67 4.20
CA VAL A 522 16.46 -13.08 3.82
C VAL A 522 15.52 -11.89 3.92
N VAL A 523 14.82 -11.60 2.84
CA VAL A 523 13.77 -10.58 2.80
C VAL A 523 12.43 -11.26 2.55
N ARG A 524 11.39 -10.82 3.24
CA ARG A 524 10.06 -11.43 3.23
C ARG A 524 9.00 -10.38 2.93
N SER A 525 7.96 -10.79 2.22
CA SER A 525 6.72 -10.03 2.04
C SER A 525 5.53 -10.98 2.12
N ARG A 526 4.40 -10.53 2.68
CA ARG A 526 3.17 -11.32 2.74
C ARG A 526 1.94 -10.42 2.65
N GLY A 527 0.79 -11.00 2.37
CA GLY A 527 -0.46 -10.25 2.28
C GLY A 527 -1.50 -11.00 1.47
N ARG A 528 -2.56 -10.31 1.03
CA ARG A 528 -3.58 -10.94 0.18
C ARG A 528 -3.10 -11.08 -1.26
N GLY A 529 -3.15 -12.30 -1.78
CA GLY A 529 -2.69 -12.65 -3.11
C GLY A 529 -3.65 -12.32 -4.26
N ALA A 530 -4.89 -11.98 -3.94
CA ALA A 530 -5.96 -11.76 -4.90
C ALA A 530 -7.05 -10.84 -4.33
N GLY A 531 -8.04 -10.52 -5.17
CA GLY A 531 -9.20 -9.73 -4.80
C GLY A 531 -9.15 -8.30 -5.30
N ARG A 532 -10.34 -7.71 -5.47
CA ARG A 532 -10.54 -6.39 -6.09
C ARG A 532 -9.57 -5.34 -5.59
N TRP A 533 -9.54 -5.14 -4.28
CA TRP A 533 -8.86 -4.02 -3.67
C TRP A 533 -7.37 -4.24 -3.52
N ALA A 534 -6.94 -5.47 -3.25
CA ALA A 534 -5.52 -5.80 -3.17
C ALA A 534 -4.82 -5.61 -4.53
N THR A 535 -5.37 -6.19 -5.60
CA THR A 535 -4.79 -6.05 -6.94
C THR A 535 -4.93 -4.64 -7.50
N ALA A 536 -6.06 -3.96 -7.28
CA ALA A 536 -6.23 -2.58 -7.70
C ALA A 536 -5.26 -1.63 -6.98
N GLU A 537 -4.97 -1.87 -5.69
CA GLU A 537 -4.00 -1.06 -4.96
C GLU A 537 -2.59 -1.22 -5.50
N SER A 538 -2.16 -2.44 -5.82
CA SER A 538 -0.86 -2.67 -6.47
C SER A 538 -0.75 -1.94 -7.82
N LEU A 539 -1.84 -1.95 -8.62
CA LEU A 539 -1.89 -1.22 -9.89
C LEU A 539 -1.86 0.32 -9.70
N LEU A 540 -2.50 0.84 -8.65
CA LEU A 540 -2.47 2.26 -8.29
C LEU A 540 -1.12 2.69 -7.69
N ALA A 541 -0.41 1.77 -7.04
CA ALA A 541 0.94 1.98 -6.57
C ALA A 541 1.91 2.10 -7.76
N ASP A 542 1.79 1.22 -8.76
CA ASP A 542 2.52 1.34 -10.04
C ASP A 542 2.22 2.67 -10.73
N LEU A 543 0.94 3.06 -10.82
CA LEU A 543 0.54 4.38 -11.32
C LEU A 543 1.26 5.51 -10.59
N SER A 544 1.34 5.43 -9.25
CA SER A 544 1.96 6.48 -8.44
C SER A 544 3.47 6.59 -8.69
N ASP A 545 4.16 5.47 -8.93
CA ASP A 545 5.59 5.47 -9.27
C ASP A 545 5.84 6.01 -10.68
N LEU A 546 5.02 5.61 -11.66
CA LEU A 546 5.04 6.16 -13.02
C LEU A 546 4.77 7.68 -13.01
N ALA A 547 3.79 8.10 -12.21
CA ALA A 547 3.43 9.50 -12.05
C ALA A 547 4.58 10.31 -11.44
N ALA A 548 5.23 9.80 -10.39
CA ALA A 548 6.38 10.46 -9.79
C ALA A 548 7.52 10.69 -10.80
N HIS A 549 7.79 9.70 -11.66
CA HIS A 549 8.75 9.83 -12.76
C HIS A 549 8.34 10.91 -13.78
N ARG A 550 7.07 10.93 -14.19
CA ARG A 550 6.55 11.92 -15.15
C ARG A 550 6.52 13.34 -14.57
N PHE A 551 6.17 13.52 -13.30
CA PHE A 551 6.17 14.83 -12.65
C PHE A 551 7.59 15.40 -12.52
N ALA A 552 8.58 14.56 -12.21
CA ALA A 552 9.99 14.99 -12.20
C ALA A 552 10.42 15.55 -13.56
N ARG A 553 10.00 14.93 -14.68
CA ARG A 553 10.27 15.42 -16.05
C ARG A 553 9.51 16.71 -16.43
N GLN A 554 8.46 17.10 -15.70
CA GLN A 554 7.76 18.37 -15.94
C GLN A 554 8.46 19.56 -15.28
N THR A 555 9.26 19.29 -14.23
CA THR A 555 9.95 20.31 -13.43
C THR A 555 11.38 20.59 -13.88
N ASP A 556 11.94 19.72 -14.71
CA ASP A 556 13.21 19.90 -15.45
C ASP A 556 12.97 20.64 -16.77
#